data_AF-A0A6I6GDK7-F1
#
_entry.id   AF-A0A6I6GDK7-F1
#
_cell.length_a   1.000
_cell.length_b   1.000
_cell.length_c   1.000
_cell.angle_alpha   90.00
_cell.angle_beta   90.00
_cell.angle_gamma   90.00
#
_symmetry.space_group_name_H-M   'P 1'
#
loop_
_entity.id
_entity.type
_entity.pdbx_description
1 polymer ?
#
loop_
_entity_poly.entity_id
_entity_poly.type
_entity_poly.pdbx_seq_one_letter_code
_entity_poly.pdbx_strand_id
1 'polypeptide(L)'
;MRVISLFLCLSFASCTFFDSPDKKMFIKSVQSDDLTVDWYIYSLISSFSPAKIQVEKDGNTCQIIEFGHYITDISLTSNVLTIQTSKTPEFDVDEDALKKVGLEIRLDTTGHEWNESTTRFGRLQRKQVDFSKRHFVDSYGTNFGD
;
A
#
# COMPACT_ATOMS: atom_id res chain seq x y z
N MET A 1 14.24 -33.09 -40.24
CA MET A 1 14.50 -31.88 -39.42
C MET A 1 13.39 -30.86 -39.67
N ARG A 2 12.86 -30.23 -38.61
CA ARG A 2 11.83 -29.14 -38.52
C ARG A 2 10.65 -29.44 -37.57
N VAL A 3 10.87 -30.21 -36.49
CA VAL A 3 9.87 -30.40 -35.40
C VAL A 3 10.32 -29.74 -34.08
N ILE A 4 11.31 -28.84 -34.12
CA ILE A 4 11.87 -28.23 -32.89
C ILE A 4 11.16 -26.92 -32.51
N SER A 5 10.33 -26.34 -33.39
CA SER A 5 9.78 -25.00 -33.17
C SER A 5 8.50 -24.93 -32.32
N LEU A 6 7.91 -26.07 -31.91
CA LEU A 6 6.64 -26.07 -31.16
C LEU A 6 6.81 -26.14 -29.63
N PHE A 7 7.99 -26.57 -29.15
CA PHE A 7 8.24 -26.72 -27.70
C PHE A 7 8.63 -25.40 -27.01
N LEU A 8 9.00 -24.35 -27.77
CA LEU A 8 9.40 -23.07 -27.19
C LEU A 8 8.21 -22.14 -26.85
N CYS A 9 7.03 -22.35 -27.46
CA CYS A 9 5.85 -21.53 -27.19
C CYS A 9 5.09 -21.95 -25.92
N LEU A 10 5.32 -23.17 -25.41
CA LEU A 10 4.70 -23.65 -24.17
C LEU A 10 5.43 -23.13 -22.93
N SER A 11 6.66 -22.61 -23.06
CA SER A 11 7.43 -22.06 -21.95
C SER A 11 7.00 -20.65 -21.53
N PHE A 12 6.20 -19.95 -22.34
CA PHE A 12 5.66 -18.62 -22.01
C PHE A 12 4.21 -18.67 -21.49
N ALA A 13 3.57 -19.85 -21.49
CA ALA A 13 2.22 -20.01 -20.95
C ALA A 13 2.19 -20.03 -19.41
N SER A 14 3.33 -19.94 -18.72
CA SER A 14 3.42 -19.78 -17.26
C SER A 14 3.54 -18.31 -16.80
N CYS A 15 3.18 -17.35 -17.66
CA CYS A 15 3.04 -15.94 -17.26
C CYS A 15 1.60 -15.54 -16.95
N THR A 16 0.72 -16.48 -16.56
CA THR A 16 -0.66 -16.17 -16.13
C THR A 16 -0.89 -16.39 -14.63
N PHE A 17 0.17 -16.60 -13.85
CA PHE A 17 0.06 -16.92 -12.41
C PHE A 17 0.20 -15.71 -11.46
N PHE A 18 0.25 -14.47 -11.97
CA PHE A 18 0.50 -13.29 -11.13
C PHE A 18 -0.66 -12.29 -10.97
N ASP A 19 -1.79 -12.49 -11.64
CA ASP A 19 -2.98 -11.64 -11.47
C ASP A 19 -4.15 -12.43 -10.87
N SER A 20 -3.97 -12.87 -9.63
CA SER A 20 -5.14 -12.97 -8.75
C SER A 20 -5.39 -11.57 -8.18
N PRO A 21 -6.49 -10.88 -8.57
CA PRO A 21 -6.80 -9.53 -8.08
C PRO A 21 -6.98 -9.43 -6.55
N ASP A 22 -6.93 -10.56 -5.84
CA ASP A 22 -7.14 -10.65 -4.39
C ASP A 22 -5.87 -10.74 -3.55
N LYS A 23 -4.67 -10.83 -4.15
CA LYS A 23 -3.44 -10.99 -3.35
C LYS A 23 -2.83 -9.65 -2.97
N LYS A 24 -3.57 -8.89 -2.17
CA LYS A 24 -3.05 -7.70 -1.48
C LYS A 24 -1.88 -8.11 -0.60
N MET A 25 -0.80 -7.34 -0.63
CA MET A 25 0.31 -7.48 0.30
C MET A 25 0.32 -6.31 1.25
N PHE A 26 -0.05 -6.58 2.50
CA PHE A 26 -0.07 -5.58 3.54
C PHE A 26 1.34 -5.07 3.82
N ILE A 27 1.51 -3.77 3.98
CA ILE A 27 2.79 -3.13 4.32
C ILE A 27 2.73 -2.52 5.72
N LYS A 28 1.62 -1.85 6.02
CA LYS A 28 1.37 -1.20 7.31
C LYS A 28 -0.12 -1.00 7.50
N SER A 29 -0.58 -1.08 8.74
CA SER A 29 -1.91 -0.64 9.14
C SER A 29 -1.76 0.43 10.21
N VAL A 30 -2.51 1.52 10.10
CA VAL A 30 -2.60 2.55 11.14
C VAL A 30 -4.06 2.70 11.55
N GLN A 31 -4.31 2.77 12.85
CA GLN A 31 -5.67 2.77 13.40
C GLN A 31 -5.86 3.91 14.41
N SER A 32 -7.03 4.53 14.34
CA SER A 32 -7.64 5.43 15.32
C SER A 32 -9.02 4.86 15.70
N ASP A 33 -9.60 5.27 16.82
CA ASP A 33 -10.77 4.66 17.50
C ASP A 33 -11.79 3.96 16.58
N ASP A 34 -12.29 4.64 15.54
CA ASP A 34 -13.27 4.15 14.57
C ASP A 34 -12.73 3.95 13.14
N LEU A 35 -11.45 4.28 12.90
CA LEU A 35 -10.87 4.41 11.56
C LEU A 35 -9.62 3.54 11.40
N THR A 36 -9.62 2.67 10.40
CA THR A 36 -8.48 1.83 10.02
C THR A 36 -8.00 2.21 8.63
N VAL A 37 -6.69 2.43 8.48
CA VAL A 37 -6.06 2.72 7.20
C VAL A 37 -5.00 1.67 6.91
N ASP A 38 -5.23 0.89 5.86
CA ASP A 38 -4.31 -0.15 5.40
C ASP A 38 -3.53 0.33 4.17
N TRP A 39 -2.20 0.24 4.24
CA TRP A 39 -1.32 0.37 3.08
C TRP A 39 -0.92 -1.00 2.56
N TYR A 40 -1.14 -1.22 1.26
CA TYR A 40 -0.75 -2.45 0.58
C TYR A 40 -0.28 -2.20 -0.86
N ILE A 41 0.32 -3.23 -1.46
CA ILE A 41 0.74 -3.29 -2.87
C ILE A 41 0.25 -4.62 -3.49
N TYR A 42 0.34 -4.77 -4.82
CA TYR A 42 -0.16 -5.97 -5.54
C TYR A 42 0.93 -6.86 -6.13
N SER A 43 2.19 -6.43 -6.23
CA SER A 43 3.28 -7.25 -6.79
C SER A 43 4.51 -7.39 -5.88
N LEU A 44 4.93 -8.63 -5.62
CA LEU A 44 6.23 -8.96 -4.98
C LEU A 44 7.40 -8.80 -5.96
N ILE A 45 7.11 -8.84 -7.26
CA ILE A 45 8.12 -8.91 -8.32
C ILE A 45 8.67 -7.53 -8.62
N SER A 46 7.79 -6.52 -8.59
CA SER A 46 8.15 -5.15 -8.92
C SER A 46 7.93 -4.26 -7.71
N SER A 47 9.02 -3.67 -7.27
CA SER A 47 9.04 -2.58 -6.31
C SER A 47 8.44 -1.28 -6.86
N PHE A 48 8.12 -1.26 -8.16
CA PHE A 48 7.25 -0.31 -8.84
C PHE A 48 5.79 -0.79 -8.89
N SER A 49 5.29 -1.50 -7.89
CA SER A 49 3.84 -1.72 -7.77
C SER A 49 3.19 -0.40 -7.29
N PRO A 50 2.05 0.02 -7.86
CA PRO A 50 1.28 1.13 -7.31
C PRO A 50 0.92 0.85 -5.84
N ALA A 51 1.11 1.86 -4.99
CA ALA A 51 0.71 1.75 -3.60
C ALA A 51 -0.78 2.03 -3.48
N LYS A 52 -1.50 1.22 -2.71
CA LYS A 52 -2.91 1.46 -2.42
C LYS A 52 -3.12 1.68 -0.94
N ILE A 53 -3.95 2.67 -0.63
CA ILE A 53 -4.41 2.98 0.72
C ILE A 53 -5.89 2.66 0.78
N GLN A 54 -6.29 1.76 1.66
CA GLN A 54 -7.69 1.46 1.94
C GLN A 54 -8.07 2.06 3.27
N VAL A 55 -9.15 2.85 3.27
CA VAL A 55 -9.73 3.48 4.45
C VAL A 55 -11.00 2.72 4.82
N GLU A 56 -11.05 2.24 6.06
CA GLU A 56 -12.18 1.59 6.67
C GLU A 56 -12.68 2.41 7.86
N LYS A 57 -13.99 2.52 8.01
CA LYS A 57 -14.63 3.11 9.18
C LYS A 57 -15.74 2.17 9.66
N ASP A 58 -15.77 1.90 10.96
CA ASP A 58 -16.74 0.97 11.57
C ASP A 58 -16.77 -0.42 10.90
N GLY A 59 -15.61 -0.91 10.43
CA GLY A 59 -15.47 -2.19 9.75
C GLY A 59 -15.96 -2.23 8.30
N ASN A 60 -16.42 -1.11 7.74
CA ASN A 60 -16.81 -1.00 6.34
C ASN A 60 -15.72 -0.30 5.53
N THR A 61 -15.38 -0.87 4.37
CA THR A 61 -14.49 -0.19 3.40
C THR A 61 -15.19 1.05 2.84
N CYS A 62 -14.57 2.21 3.04
CA CYS A 62 -15.14 3.49 2.62
C CYS A 62 -14.49 4.03 1.35
N GLN A 63 -13.16 3.94 1.25
CA GLN A 63 -12.40 4.50 0.14
C GLN A 63 -11.18 3.64 -0.16
N ILE A 64 -10.82 3.53 -1.44
CA ILE A 64 -9.51 3.05 -1.89
C ILE A 64 -8.86 4.19 -2.65
N ILE A 65 -7.63 4.53 -2.26
CA ILE A 65 -6.83 5.56 -2.90
C ILE A 65 -5.66 4.88 -3.56
N GLU A 66 -5.56 5.09 -4.86
CA GLU A 66 -4.46 4.57 -5.67
C GLU A 66 -3.39 5.66 -5.76
N PHE A 67 -2.26 5.41 -5.13
CA PHE A 67 -1.07 6.20 -5.33
C PHE A 67 -0.24 5.57 -6.44
N GLY A 68 0.50 6.41 -7.16
CA GLY A 68 1.66 5.94 -7.90
C GLY A 68 2.69 5.24 -7.00
N HIS A 69 3.94 5.22 -7.41
CA HIS A 69 5.00 4.70 -6.55
C HIS A 69 5.28 5.71 -5.41
N TYR A 70 6.37 5.53 -4.67
CA TYR A 70 6.95 6.60 -3.83
C TYR A 70 6.39 6.78 -2.41
N ILE A 71 5.37 6.03 -1.96
CA ILE A 71 5.02 6.00 -0.52
C ILE A 71 6.17 5.35 0.27
N THR A 72 6.66 6.04 1.29
CA THR A 72 7.74 5.58 2.17
C THR A 72 7.24 5.19 3.55
N ASP A 73 6.25 5.91 4.08
CA ASP A 73 5.52 5.57 5.30
C ASP A 73 4.12 6.22 5.32
N ILE A 74 3.28 5.75 6.23
CA ILE A 74 2.00 6.39 6.58
C ILE A 74 1.89 6.54 8.10
N SER A 75 1.24 7.60 8.56
CA SER A 75 0.90 7.80 9.97
C SER A 75 -0.48 8.44 10.10
N LEU A 76 -1.16 8.16 11.20
CA LEU A 76 -2.49 8.68 11.47
C LEU A 76 -2.48 9.38 12.81
N THR A 77 -2.82 10.66 12.82
CA THR A 77 -2.94 11.44 14.06
C THR A 77 -4.34 12.01 14.12
N SER A 78 -5.14 11.52 15.07
CA SER A 78 -6.58 11.81 15.16
C SER A 78 -7.28 11.45 13.83
N ASN A 79 -7.56 12.44 13.00
CA ASN A 79 -8.26 12.31 11.72
C ASN A 79 -7.40 12.74 10.52
N VAL A 80 -6.11 12.95 10.74
CA VAL A 80 -5.18 13.38 9.69
C VAL A 80 -4.28 12.21 9.31
N LEU A 81 -4.51 11.65 8.13
CA LEU A 81 -3.62 10.67 7.52
C LEU A 81 -2.47 11.43 6.85
N THR A 82 -1.27 11.29 7.40
CA THR A 82 -0.05 11.82 6.79
C THR A 82 0.60 10.72 5.97
N ILE A 83 0.79 10.97 4.68
CA ILE A 83 1.40 10.05 3.74
C ILE A 83 2.75 10.62 3.36
N GLN A 84 3.81 9.94 3.78
CA GLN A 84 5.17 10.32 3.45
C GLN A 84 5.53 9.79 2.09
N THR A 85 5.99 10.68 1.22
CA THR A 85 6.38 10.33 -0.14
C THR A 85 7.75 10.86 -0.49
N SER A 86 8.52 10.09 -1.28
CA SER A 86 9.84 10.53 -1.73
C SER A 86 9.76 11.63 -2.79
N LYS A 87 8.66 11.69 -3.54
CA LYS A 87 8.29 12.79 -4.45
C LYS A 87 6.79 12.98 -4.45
N THR A 88 6.31 14.08 -5.03
CA THR A 88 4.87 14.33 -5.20
C THR A 88 4.25 13.20 -6.01
N PRO A 89 3.35 12.38 -5.43
CA PRO A 89 2.68 11.33 -6.17
C PRO A 89 1.60 11.94 -7.07
N GLU A 90 1.35 11.30 -8.20
CA GLU A 90 0.05 11.40 -8.87
C GLU A 90 -0.88 10.41 -8.17
N PHE A 91 -2.04 10.87 -7.76
CA PHE A 91 -3.06 10.08 -7.08
C PHE A 91 -4.42 10.72 -7.34
N ASP A 92 -5.45 9.88 -7.42
CA ASP A 92 -6.85 10.32 -7.57
C ASP A 92 -7.59 10.02 -6.27
N VAL A 93 -8.29 11.03 -5.75
CA VAL A 93 -8.97 10.98 -4.47
C VAL A 93 -10.35 11.59 -4.60
N ASP A 94 -11.36 10.81 -4.22
CA ASP A 94 -12.69 11.33 -3.95
C ASP A 94 -12.67 12.08 -2.61
N GLU A 95 -12.45 13.40 -2.67
CA GLU A 95 -12.44 14.25 -1.48
C GLU A 95 -13.76 14.22 -0.71
N ASP A 96 -14.89 14.02 -1.39
CA ASP A 96 -16.21 14.01 -0.75
C ASP A 96 -16.43 12.72 0.03
N ALA A 97 -15.93 11.59 -0.47
CA ALA A 97 -15.87 10.33 0.28
C ALA A 97 -14.99 10.45 1.53
N LEU A 98 -13.83 11.11 1.42
CA LEU A 98 -12.95 11.35 2.58
C LEU A 98 -13.57 12.28 3.63
N LYS A 99 -14.23 13.36 3.19
CA LYS A 99 -14.96 14.25 4.09
C LYS A 99 -16.08 13.52 4.83
N LYS A 100 -16.80 12.60 4.17
CA LYS A 100 -17.86 11.78 4.81
C LYS A 100 -17.34 10.87 5.91
N VAL A 101 -16.12 10.33 5.78
CA VAL A 101 -15.49 9.53 6.84
C VAL A 101 -14.78 10.38 7.90
N GLY A 102 -14.63 11.68 7.64
CA GLY A 102 -13.97 12.63 8.52
C GLY A 102 -12.45 12.56 8.45
N LEU A 103 -11.87 12.10 7.33
CA LEU A 103 -10.43 11.94 7.16
C LEU A 103 -9.84 13.08 6.32
N GLU A 104 -8.79 13.72 6.81
CA GLU A 104 -7.95 14.66 6.07
C GLU A 104 -6.68 13.95 5.62
N ILE A 105 -6.28 14.13 4.35
CA ILE A 105 -4.99 13.60 3.85
C ILE A 105 -3.99 14.73 3.74
N ARG A 106 -2.80 14.52 4.31
CA ARG A 106 -1.64 15.39 4.16
C ARG A 106 -0.51 14.63 3.50
N LEU A 107 0.08 15.26 2.49
CA LEU A 107 1.29 14.75 1.86
C LEU A 107 2.49 15.42 2.50
N ASP A 108 3.42 14.59 2.97
CA ASP A 108 4.74 15.04 3.43
C ASP A 108 5.77 14.55 2.41
N THR A 109 6.20 15.47 1.54
CA THR A 109 7.14 15.16 0.46
C THR A 109 8.55 15.56 0.88
N THR A 110 9.42 14.56 1.10
CA THR A 110 10.79 14.81 1.55
C THR A 110 11.76 15.12 0.42
N GLY A 111 11.36 14.97 -0.85
CA GLY A 111 12.15 15.36 -2.03
C GLY A 111 13.43 14.56 -2.27
N HIS A 112 13.51 13.32 -1.78
CA HIS A 112 14.70 12.47 -1.89
C HIS A 112 14.53 11.38 -2.97
N GLU A 113 15.64 10.87 -3.48
CA GLU A 113 15.61 9.70 -4.38
C GLU A 113 15.00 8.49 -3.66
N TRP A 114 14.03 7.85 -4.33
CA TRP A 114 13.42 6.64 -3.83
C TRP A 114 14.44 5.49 -3.88
N ASN A 115 14.64 4.78 -2.77
CA ASN A 115 15.56 3.64 -2.69
C ASN A 115 14.81 2.40 -2.19
N GLU A 116 14.64 1.42 -3.08
CA GLU A 116 13.96 0.15 -2.84
C GLU A 116 14.44 -0.55 -1.56
N SER A 117 15.75 -0.65 -1.38
CA SER A 117 16.36 -1.39 -0.27
C SER A 117 16.06 -0.75 1.09
N THR A 118 15.80 0.57 1.10
CA THR A 118 15.48 1.32 2.32
C THR A 118 13.98 1.51 2.52
N THR A 119 13.14 1.25 1.50
CA THR A 119 11.68 1.29 1.64
C THR A 119 11.19 0.32 2.70
N ARG A 120 10.03 0.63 3.28
CA ARG A 120 9.37 -0.30 4.21
C ARG A 120 9.21 -1.67 3.56
N PHE A 121 8.67 -1.75 2.34
CA PHE A 121 8.52 -3.01 1.60
C PHE A 121 9.83 -3.81 1.48
N GLY A 122 10.91 -3.21 0.96
CA GLY A 122 12.21 -3.88 0.81
C GLY A 122 12.82 -4.33 2.15
N ARG A 123 12.57 -3.60 3.25
CA ARG A 123 12.95 -4.03 4.61
C ARG A 123 12.11 -5.22 5.09
N LEU A 124 10.81 -5.23 4.81
CA LEU A 124 9.91 -6.33 5.19
C LEU A 124 10.24 -7.62 4.42
N GLN A 125 10.54 -7.50 3.13
CA GLN A 125 10.89 -8.64 2.28
C GLN A 125 12.18 -9.33 2.76
N ARG A 126 13.22 -8.55 3.11
CA ARG A 126 14.47 -9.08 3.69
C ARG A 126 14.26 -9.79 5.03
N LYS A 127 13.25 -9.37 5.80
CA LYS A 127 12.87 -9.99 7.06
C LYS A 127 11.92 -11.18 6.88
N GLN A 128 11.57 -11.55 5.64
CA GLN A 128 10.65 -12.65 5.33
C GLN A 128 9.30 -12.52 6.06
N VAL A 129 8.79 -11.28 6.14
CA VAL A 129 7.48 -11.03 6.76
C VAL A 129 6.37 -11.64 5.91
N ASP A 130 5.38 -12.22 6.57
CA ASP A 130 4.16 -12.69 5.93
C ASP A 130 3.27 -11.50 5.52
N PHE A 131 3.20 -11.25 4.21
CA PHE A 131 2.44 -10.16 3.61
C PHE A 131 0.94 -10.46 3.43
N SER A 132 0.48 -11.68 3.72
CA SER A 132 -0.91 -12.10 3.48
C SER A 132 -1.91 -11.56 4.52
N LYS A 133 -1.41 -10.99 5.62
CA LYS A 133 -2.23 -10.49 6.73
C LYS A 133 -1.73 -9.14 7.23
N ARG A 134 -2.61 -8.39 7.89
CA ARG A 134 -2.25 -7.16 8.61
C ARG A 134 -1.10 -7.44 9.58
N HIS A 135 -0.09 -6.59 9.52
CA HIS A 135 1.08 -6.61 10.40
C HIS A 135 1.54 -5.16 10.63
N PHE A 136 2.39 -4.92 11.63
CA PHE A 136 2.83 -3.58 12.06
C PHE A 136 1.64 -2.60 12.22
N VAL A 137 0.73 -2.94 13.12
CA VAL A 137 -0.42 -2.10 13.46
C VAL A 137 0.04 -1.03 14.45
N ASP A 138 0.09 0.23 14.00
CA ASP A 138 0.31 1.36 14.89
C ASP A 138 -1.07 1.90 15.31
N SER A 139 -1.39 1.80 16.61
CA SER A 139 -2.61 2.35 17.18
C SER A 139 -2.34 3.71 17.79
N TYR A 140 -3.06 4.73 17.34
CA TYR A 140 -2.98 6.08 17.87
C TYR A 140 -4.24 6.36 18.68
N GLY A 141 -4.17 6.07 19.98
CA GLY A 141 -5.23 6.43 20.91
C GLY A 141 -5.28 7.93 21.12
N THR A 142 -6.47 8.45 21.40
CA THR A 142 -6.62 9.77 22.02
C THR A 142 -6.03 9.72 23.43
N ASN A 143 -4.75 10.10 23.58
CA ASN A 143 -4.23 10.50 24.89
C ASN A 143 -4.90 11.82 25.28
N PHE A 144 -6.14 11.77 25.75
CA PHE A 144 -6.59 12.71 26.76
C PHE A 144 -5.88 12.31 28.04
N GLY A 145 -5.06 13.23 28.55
CA GLY A 145 -4.03 12.94 29.54
C GLY A 145 -4.52 12.52 30.91
N ASP A 146 -3.53 12.17 31.73
CA ASP A 146 -3.47 12.49 33.16
C ASP A 146 -2.33 13.49 33.37
#